data_AF-A0A659RXJ9-F1
#
_entry.id   AF-A0A659RXJ9-F1
#
_cell.length_a   1.000
_cell.length_b   1.000
_cell.length_c   1.000
_cell.angle_alpha   90.00
_cell.angle_beta   90.00
_cell.angle_gamma   90.00
#
_symmetry.space_group_name_H-M   'P 1'
#
loop_
_entity.id
_entity.type
_entity.pdbx_description
1 polymer ?
#
loop_
_entity_poly.entity_id
_entity_poly.type
_entity_poly.pdbx_seq_one_letter_code
_entity_poly.pdbx_strand_id
1 'polypeptide(L)'
;GAGRSPLRTLGDLPFRELAAPARLPFYLCGEERIASHLFELLHTSAVATLAGEPGHFDGELNVNLQHPVAHEGLEPGQGLLPRAWNVFHGHNLLHEFFACPERFYFFTPTGLSAGLQKVQGNVAEIVILLNRLPPDWLIHQTDAAQFSLFCTPGSDLFPRTTTRIEVTHSVTEQHLVVDRTRPLDYEVFSVQEVEGLEAETTRKMIFRPLYHTRNNDEGNHGRYFSLRREPRRSSENARRYGTRTPYTGSEVFLSLVDQH
;
A
#
# COMPACT_ATOMS: atom_id res chain seq x y z
N GLY A 1 -30.60 7.19 -5.37
CA GLY A 1 -29.86 7.63 -6.58
C GLY A 1 -29.15 6.43 -7.20
N ALA A 2 -28.52 6.58 -8.37
CA ALA A 2 -27.69 5.52 -8.95
C ALA A 2 -26.41 6.11 -9.54
N GLY A 3 -25.26 5.54 -9.19
CA GLY A 3 -24.01 5.79 -9.89
C GLY A 3 -23.89 4.83 -11.06
N ARG A 4 -23.53 5.33 -12.24
CA ARG A 4 -23.39 4.53 -13.47
C ARG A 4 -22.00 4.74 -14.04
N SER A 5 -21.28 3.65 -14.31
CA SER A 5 -19.95 3.70 -14.91
C SER A 5 -19.89 2.75 -16.12
N PRO A 6 -19.71 3.29 -17.34
CA PRO A 6 -19.54 2.46 -18.53
C PRO A 6 -18.12 1.86 -18.57
N LEU A 7 -18.04 0.59 -18.92
CA LEU A 7 -16.81 -0.16 -19.14
C LEU A 7 -16.72 -0.61 -20.60
N ARG A 8 -15.51 -0.61 -21.14
CA ARG A 8 -15.23 -1.10 -22.48
C ARG A 8 -14.08 -2.09 -22.42
N THR A 9 -14.19 -3.22 -23.12
CA THR A 9 -13.09 -4.17 -23.27
C THR A 9 -12.02 -3.61 -24.22
N LEU A 10 -10.78 -4.07 -24.07
CA LEU A 10 -9.72 -3.76 -25.02
C LEU A 10 -9.88 -4.66 -26.26
N GLY A 11 -10.19 -4.05 -27.42
CA GLY A 11 -10.45 -4.76 -28.69
C GLY A 11 -11.94 -5.05 -28.94
N ASP A 12 -12.21 -6.02 -29.82
CA ASP A 12 -13.57 -6.43 -30.22
C ASP A 12 -14.09 -7.65 -29.44
N LEU A 13 -13.37 -8.07 -28.40
CA LEU A 13 -13.78 -9.21 -27.57
C LEU A 13 -15.01 -8.84 -26.73
N PRO A 14 -16.10 -9.62 -26.82
CA PRO A 14 -17.30 -9.37 -26.03
C PRO A 14 -17.07 -9.75 -24.56
N PHE A 15 -17.76 -9.08 -23.64
CA PHE A 15 -17.59 -9.31 -22.20
C PHE A 15 -17.89 -10.76 -21.77
N ARG A 16 -18.81 -11.45 -22.46
CA ARG A 16 -19.13 -12.87 -22.24
C ARG A 16 -17.97 -13.84 -22.52
N GLU A 17 -17.02 -13.44 -23.38
CA GLU A 17 -15.85 -14.25 -23.75
C GLU A 17 -14.66 -13.99 -22.82
N LEU A 18 -14.72 -12.94 -22.01
CA LEU A 18 -13.80 -12.74 -20.89
C LEU A 18 -14.23 -13.64 -19.72
N ALA A 19 -13.27 -14.10 -18.93
CA ALA A 19 -13.56 -14.66 -17.60
C ALA A 19 -14.16 -13.53 -16.74
N ALA A 20 -15.48 -13.38 -16.80
CA ALA A 20 -16.19 -12.22 -16.26
C ALA A 20 -15.92 -12.08 -14.75
N PRO A 21 -15.24 -11.01 -14.31
CA PRO A 21 -14.81 -10.89 -12.93
C PRO A 21 -16.02 -10.76 -12.01
N ALA A 22 -16.00 -11.46 -10.87
CA ALA A 22 -17.00 -11.28 -9.83
C ALA A 22 -16.80 -9.98 -9.04
N ARG A 23 -15.58 -9.45 -9.03
CA ARG A 23 -15.13 -8.28 -8.28
C ARG A 23 -14.23 -7.45 -9.18
N LEU A 24 -14.42 -6.13 -9.21
CA LEU A 24 -13.62 -5.23 -10.03
C LEU A 24 -13.20 -3.99 -9.21
N PRO A 25 -11.95 -3.89 -8.75
CA PRO A 25 -11.49 -2.74 -7.98
C PRO A 25 -11.39 -1.47 -8.83
N PHE A 26 -11.96 -0.39 -8.32
CA PHE A 26 -11.82 0.97 -8.82
C PHE A 26 -11.09 1.83 -7.80
N TYR A 27 -10.29 2.77 -8.28
CA TYR A 27 -9.68 3.82 -7.49
C TYR A 27 -10.37 5.15 -7.76
N LEU A 28 -10.71 5.87 -6.69
CA LEU A 28 -11.29 7.21 -6.78
C LEU A 28 -10.18 8.25 -6.94
N CYS A 29 -10.02 8.74 -8.16
CA CYS A 29 -9.03 9.75 -8.54
C CYS A 29 -9.57 11.17 -8.39
N GLY A 30 -8.66 12.15 -8.40
CA GLY A 30 -9.00 13.57 -8.48
C GLY A 30 -8.82 14.30 -7.16
N GLU A 31 -9.60 15.37 -6.96
CA GLU A 31 -9.55 16.17 -5.74
C GLU A 31 -9.96 15.32 -4.52
N GLU A 32 -9.16 15.37 -3.46
CA GLU A 32 -9.36 14.58 -2.23
C GLU A 32 -10.78 14.76 -1.66
N ARG A 33 -11.31 15.99 -1.70
CA ARG A 33 -12.66 16.28 -1.23
C ARG A 33 -13.72 15.45 -1.98
N ILE A 34 -13.60 15.33 -3.30
CA ILE A 34 -14.53 14.57 -4.14
C ILE A 34 -14.35 13.07 -3.87
N ALA A 35 -13.11 12.58 -3.92
CA ALA A 35 -12.79 11.17 -3.70
C ALA A 35 -13.27 10.69 -2.32
N SER A 36 -13.05 11.48 -1.27
CA SER A 36 -13.49 11.18 0.09
C SER A 36 -15.01 11.07 0.22
N HIS A 37 -15.76 12.02 -0.35
CA HIS A 37 -17.23 11.98 -0.29
C HIS A 37 -17.83 10.87 -1.16
N LEU A 38 -17.24 10.57 -2.32
CA LEU A 38 -17.62 9.41 -3.12
C LEU A 38 -17.35 8.11 -2.36
N PHE A 39 -16.19 8.00 -1.72
CA PHE A 39 -15.83 6.84 -0.92
C PHE A 39 -16.81 6.62 0.23
N GLU A 40 -17.16 7.67 0.98
CA GLU A 40 -18.18 7.62 2.03
C GLU A 40 -19.54 7.19 1.45
N LEU A 41 -20.00 7.85 0.39
CA LEU A 41 -21.31 7.57 -0.21
C LEU A 41 -21.42 6.12 -0.68
N LEU A 42 -20.40 5.61 -1.37
CA LEU A 42 -20.37 4.25 -1.91
C LEU A 42 -20.42 3.20 -0.79
N HIS A 43 -19.68 3.40 0.30
CA HIS A 43 -19.63 2.40 1.38
C HIS A 43 -20.79 2.51 2.38
N THR A 44 -21.39 3.70 2.53
CA THR A 44 -22.49 3.91 3.49
C THR A 44 -23.87 3.78 2.89
N SER A 45 -24.01 4.04 1.58
CA SER A 45 -25.32 4.18 0.93
C SER A 45 -25.57 3.18 -0.20
N ALA A 46 -24.57 2.37 -0.61
CA ALA A 46 -24.78 1.33 -1.61
C ALA A 46 -25.69 0.22 -1.10
N VAL A 47 -26.76 -0.05 -1.84
CA VAL A 47 -27.73 -1.11 -1.53
C VAL A 47 -27.69 -2.26 -2.51
N ALA A 48 -27.22 -2.01 -3.73
CA ALA A 48 -27.12 -3.04 -4.74
C ALA A 48 -26.06 -2.70 -5.79
N THR A 49 -25.49 -3.74 -6.38
CA THR A 49 -24.63 -3.64 -7.56
C THR A 49 -25.17 -4.54 -8.65
N LEU A 50 -25.15 -4.05 -9.89
CA LEU A 50 -25.59 -4.80 -11.05
C LEU A 50 -24.74 -4.41 -12.26
N ALA A 51 -24.60 -5.35 -13.19
CA ALA A 51 -23.86 -5.17 -14.43
C ALA A 51 -24.69 -5.66 -15.61
N GLY A 52 -24.58 -5.00 -16.76
CA GLY A 52 -25.36 -5.35 -17.94
C GLY A 52 -24.96 -4.54 -19.17
N GLU A 53 -25.74 -4.68 -20.24
CA GLU A 53 -25.55 -3.88 -21.44
C GLU A 53 -25.95 -2.42 -21.17
N PRO A 54 -25.19 -1.43 -21.67
CA PRO A 54 -25.54 -0.03 -21.50
C PRO A 54 -26.98 0.26 -21.95
N GLY A 55 -27.74 0.89 -21.07
CA GLY A 55 -29.14 1.26 -21.35
C GLY A 55 -30.16 0.11 -21.30
N HIS A 56 -29.75 -1.15 -21.20
CA HIS A 56 -30.63 -2.32 -21.18
C HIS A 56 -30.75 -2.89 -19.76
N PHE A 57 -31.40 -2.10 -18.89
CA PHE A 57 -31.69 -2.47 -17.50
C PHE A 57 -33.18 -2.73 -17.27
N ASP A 58 -33.86 -3.20 -18.30
CA ASP A 58 -35.25 -3.63 -18.31
C ASP A 58 -35.33 -5.17 -18.24
N GLY A 59 -36.23 -5.69 -17.39
CA GLY A 59 -36.46 -7.14 -17.24
C GLY A 59 -35.68 -7.82 -16.12
N GLU A 60 -35.30 -9.08 -16.31
CA GLU A 60 -34.65 -9.92 -15.28
C GLU A 60 -33.16 -9.57 -15.12
N LEU A 61 -32.86 -8.74 -14.12
CA LEU A 61 -31.52 -8.29 -13.80
C LEU A 61 -30.84 -9.21 -12.78
N ASN A 62 -29.54 -9.44 -12.98
CA ASN A 62 -28.68 -10.02 -11.94
C ASN A 62 -28.26 -8.91 -10.98
N VAL A 63 -28.94 -8.83 -9.84
CA VAL A 63 -28.70 -7.81 -8.83
C VAL A 63 -28.01 -8.45 -7.63
N ASN A 64 -26.83 -7.95 -7.28
CA ASN A 64 -26.19 -8.30 -6.04
C ASN A 64 -26.65 -7.35 -4.92
N LEU A 65 -27.36 -7.89 -3.94
CA LEU A 65 -27.81 -7.19 -2.74
C LEU A 65 -26.89 -7.44 -1.54
N GLN A 66 -26.02 -8.46 -1.61
CA GLN A 66 -25.15 -8.85 -0.51
C GLN A 66 -23.76 -8.25 -0.70
N HIS A 67 -23.37 -7.35 0.22
CA HIS A 67 -22.09 -6.64 0.18
C HIS A 67 -21.80 -6.01 -1.20
N PRO A 68 -22.72 -5.15 -1.71
CA PRO A 68 -22.67 -4.65 -3.10
C PRO A 68 -21.37 -3.93 -3.43
N VAL A 69 -20.76 -3.29 -2.43
CA VAL A 69 -19.43 -2.67 -2.51
C VAL A 69 -18.61 -3.21 -1.34
N ALA A 70 -17.38 -3.62 -1.64
CA ALA A 70 -16.39 -4.04 -0.66
C ALA A 70 -15.27 -3.00 -0.56
N HIS A 71 -14.71 -2.87 0.64
CA HIS A 71 -13.46 -2.14 0.85
C HIS A 71 -12.27 -2.89 0.23
N GLU A 72 -11.25 -2.14 -0.14
CA GLU A 72 -9.94 -2.66 -0.55
C GLU A 72 -8.84 -2.00 0.27
N GLY A 73 -7.72 -2.70 0.47
CA GLY A 73 -6.58 -2.14 1.20
C GLY A 73 -6.74 -2.12 2.72
N LEU A 74 -7.74 -2.84 3.25
CA LEU A 74 -8.01 -2.97 4.69
C LEU A 74 -7.59 -4.32 5.26
N GLU A 75 -7.46 -5.36 4.43
CA GLU A 75 -7.11 -6.70 4.90
C GLU A 75 -5.61 -6.90 5.08
N PRO A 76 -5.18 -7.86 5.93
CA PRO A 76 -3.79 -8.29 6.00
C PRO A 76 -3.25 -8.68 4.61
N GLY A 77 -2.06 -8.18 4.26
CA GLY A 77 -1.45 -8.41 2.95
C GLY A 77 -1.82 -7.40 1.86
N GLN A 78 -2.78 -6.50 2.11
CA GLN A 78 -3.11 -5.38 1.22
C GLN A 78 -2.49 -4.04 1.66
N GLY A 79 -1.64 -4.05 2.70
CA GLY A 79 -0.94 -2.86 3.18
C GLY A 79 0.31 -2.54 2.34
N LEU A 80 0.68 -1.27 2.31
CA LEU A 80 1.89 -0.80 1.62
C LEU A 80 3.15 -1.00 2.47
N LEU A 81 3.03 -0.78 3.78
CA LEU A 81 4.18 -0.83 4.67
C LEU A 81 4.41 -2.26 5.15
N PRO A 82 5.68 -2.73 5.17
CA PRO A 82 6.02 -4.03 5.73
C PRO A 82 5.46 -4.18 7.14
N ARG A 83 4.76 -5.29 7.38
CA ARG A 83 4.19 -5.59 8.69
C ARG A 83 5.27 -6.11 9.62
N ALA A 84 5.47 -5.42 10.74
CA ALA A 84 6.27 -5.96 11.84
C ALA A 84 5.53 -7.17 12.43
N TRP A 85 6.24 -8.29 12.61
CA TRP A 85 5.67 -9.59 13.00
C TRP A 85 4.96 -9.59 14.36
N ASN A 86 5.29 -8.62 15.24
CA ASN A 86 4.70 -8.45 16.57
C ASN A 86 3.70 -7.29 16.66
N VAL A 87 3.28 -6.73 15.52
CA VAL A 87 2.40 -5.56 15.50
C VAL A 87 1.01 -5.94 14.98
N PHE A 88 -0.01 -5.47 15.71
CA PHE A 88 -1.40 -5.60 15.30
C PHE A 88 -1.64 -4.90 13.98
N HIS A 89 -2.36 -5.53 13.06
CA HIS A 89 -2.61 -5.01 11.70
C HIS A 89 -3.19 -3.58 11.71
N GLY A 90 -4.06 -3.26 12.67
CA GLY A 90 -4.62 -1.92 12.82
C GLY A 90 -3.60 -0.80 13.02
N HIS A 91 -2.40 -1.10 13.56
CA HIS A 91 -1.32 -0.10 13.63
C HIS A 91 -0.82 0.27 12.23
N ASN A 92 -0.67 -0.69 11.33
CA ASN A 92 -0.29 -0.39 9.95
C ASN A 92 -1.37 0.40 9.22
N LEU A 93 -2.66 0.07 9.45
CA LEU A 93 -3.76 0.85 8.88
C LEU A 93 -3.72 2.31 9.33
N LEU A 94 -3.55 2.56 10.63
CA LEU A 94 -3.43 3.92 11.16
C LEU A 94 -2.20 4.64 10.62
N HIS A 95 -1.04 3.97 10.61
CA HIS A 95 0.20 4.56 10.11
C HIS A 95 0.06 4.96 8.63
N GLU A 96 -0.48 4.07 7.80
CA GLU A 96 -0.66 4.34 6.39
C GLU A 96 -1.74 5.41 6.14
N PHE A 97 -2.77 5.50 6.98
CA PHE A 97 -3.80 6.54 6.89
C PHE A 97 -3.22 7.94 7.12
N PHE A 98 -2.32 8.09 8.09
CA PHE A 98 -1.66 9.38 8.33
C PHE A 98 -0.53 9.68 7.34
N ALA A 99 0.06 8.66 6.70
CA ALA A 99 1.14 8.85 5.74
C ALA A 99 0.66 9.12 4.31
N CYS A 100 -0.38 8.42 3.87
CA CYS A 100 -0.97 8.52 2.53
C CYS A 100 -2.44 8.08 2.57
N PRO A 101 -3.37 8.94 3.03
CA PRO A 101 -4.78 8.59 3.12
C PRO A 101 -5.39 8.22 1.77
N GLU A 102 -4.83 8.74 0.67
CA GLU A 102 -5.34 8.52 -0.68
C GLU A 102 -5.33 7.03 -1.05
N ARG A 103 -4.41 6.22 -0.50
CA ARG A 103 -4.37 4.78 -0.78
C ARG A 103 -5.66 4.03 -0.41
N PHE A 104 -6.50 4.61 0.45
CA PHE A 104 -7.73 3.99 0.94
C PHE A 104 -8.92 4.24 0.03
N TYR A 105 -8.80 5.11 -0.98
CA TYR A 105 -9.90 5.46 -1.88
C TYR A 105 -10.18 4.42 -2.97
N PHE A 106 -9.90 3.15 -2.69
CA PHE A 106 -10.35 2.05 -3.52
C PHE A 106 -11.73 1.55 -3.07
N PHE A 107 -12.56 1.17 -4.03
CA PHE A 107 -13.80 0.45 -3.77
C PHE A 107 -13.98 -0.65 -4.81
N THR A 108 -14.64 -1.74 -4.41
CA THR A 108 -14.83 -2.90 -5.28
C THR A 108 -16.31 -3.25 -5.36
N PRO A 109 -16.99 -2.95 -6.48
CA PRO A 109 -18.29 -3.54 -6.76
C PRO A 109 -18.17 -5.06 -6.89
N THR A 110 -19.12 -5.78 -6.30
CA THR A 110 -19.11 -7.24 -6.21
C THR A 110 -20.35 -7.86 -6.87
N GLY A 111 -20.27 -9.16 -7.18
CA GLY A 111 -21.38 -9.90 -7.79
C GLY A 111 -21.59 -9.58 -9.28
N LEU A 112 -20.56 -9.10 -9.96
CA LEU A 112 -20.68 -8.59 -11.35
C LEU A 112 -20.78 -9.70 -12.40
N SER A 113 -20.24 -10.89 -12.12
CA SER A 113 -20.00 -11.95 -13.12
C SER A 113 -21.27 -12.35 -13.90
N ALA A 114 -22.37 -12.62 -13.20
CA ALA A 114 -23.62 -13.05 -13.83
C ALA A 114 -24.22 -11.98 -14.76
N GLY A 115 -24.06 -10.70 -14.43
CA GLY A 115 -24.49 -9.59 -15.28
C GLY A 115 -23.60 -9.41 -16.49
N LEU A 116 -22.28 -9.40 -16.27
CA LEU A 116 -21.27 -9.23 -17.33
C LEU A 116 -21.28 -10.37 -18.36
N GLN A 117 -21.58 -11.61 -17.95
CA GLN A 117 -21.69 -12.75 -18.88
C GLN A 117 -22.86 -12.64 -19.87
N LYS A 118 -23.89 -11.84 -19.55
CA LYS A 118 -25.03 -11.61 -20.44
C LYS A 118 -24.74 -10.56 -21.53
N VAL A 119 -23.66 -9.80 -21.38
CA VAL A 119 -23.28 -8.73 -22.32
C VAL A 119 -22.74 -9.33 -23.61
N GLN A 120 -23.47 -9.10 -24.71
CA GLN A 120 -23.11 -9.61 -26.04
C GLN A 120 -22.04 -8.76 -26.72
N GLY A 121 -22.00 -7.46 -26.40
CA GLY A 121 -21.05 -6.50 -26.96
C GLY A 121 -19.73 -6.38 -26.19
N ASN A 122 -18.91 -5.42 -26.62
CA ASN A 122 -17.65 -5.05 -25.97
C ASN A 122 -17.79 -3.88 -24.97
N VAL A 123 -19.02 -3.43 -24.70
CA VAL A 123 -19.33 -2.38 -23.73
C VAL A 123 -20.30 -2.94 -22.69
N ALA A 124 -19.97 -2.78 -21.43
CA ALA A 124 -20.81 -3.11 -20.28
C ALA A 124 -21.03 -1.85 -19.44
N GLU A 125 -22.06 -1.86 -18.61
CA GLU A 125 -22.32 -0.81 -17.65
C GLU A 125 -22.43 -1.43 -16.25
N ILE A 126 -21.70 -0.86 -15.29
CA ILE A 126 -21.85 -1.17 -13.87
C ILE A 126 -22.70 -0.08 -13.24
N VAL A 127 -23.73 -0.50 -12.51
CA VAL A 127 -24.64 0.39 -11.79
C VAL A 127 -24.58 0.04 -10.31
N ILE A 128 -24.35 1.06 -9.49
CA ILE A 128 -24.41 0.97 -8.02
C ILE A 128 -25.61 1.77 -7.57
N LEU A 129 -26.59 1.07 -6.99
CA LEU A 129 -27.80 1.69 -6.47
C LEU A 129 -27.52 2.23 -5.07
N LEU A 130 -27.92 3.48 -4.84
CA LEU A 130 -27.71 4.21 -3.60
C LEU A 130 -29.06 4.54 -2.94
N ASN A 131 -29.20 4.27 -1.65
CA ASN A 131 -30.38 4.67 -0.86
C ASN A 131 -30.38 6.16 -0.46
N ARG A 132 -29.25 6.84 -0.65
CA ARG A 132 -29.07 8.27 -0.39
C ARG A 132 -28.78 9.01 -1.69
N LEU A 133 -29.27 10.24 -1.79
CA LEU A 133 -28.86 11.15 -2.86
C LEU A 133 -27.59 11.89 -2.41
N PRO A 134 -26.53 11.94 -3.25
CA PRO A 134 -25.39 12.82 -3.00
C PRO A 134 -25.81 14.29 -3.06
N PRO A 135 -25.04 15.19 -2.42
CA PRO A 135 -25.25 16.63 -2.56
C PRO A 135 -24.99 17.10 -4.00
N ASP A 136 -25.70 18.13 -4.44
CA ASP A 136 -25.67 18.61 -5.84
C ASP A 136 -24.25 18.92 -6.35
N TRP A 137 -23.41 19.54 -5.50
CA TRP A 137 -22.02 19.85 -5.87
C TRP A 137 -21.21 18.60 -6.22
N LEU A 138 -21.46 17.47 -5.56
CA LEU A 138 -20.75 16.22 -5.82
C LEU A 138 -21.21 15.62 -7.15
N ILE A 139 -22.51 15.70 -7.44
CA ILE A 139 -23.08 15.26 -8.73
C ILE A 139 -22.45 16.03 -9.89
N HIS A 140 -22.36 17.35 -9.77
CA HIS A 140 -21.84 18.21 -10.84
C HIS A 140 -20.33 18.11 -11.07
N GLN A 141 -19.57 17.64 -10.07
CA GLN A 141 -18.12 17.50 -10.15
C GLN A 141 -17.65 16.05 -10.37
N THR A 142 -18.58 15.09 -10.44
CA THR A 142 -18.27 13.68 -10.69
C THR A 142 -18.48 13.36 -12.15
N ASP A 143 -17.41 12.92 -12.80
CA ASP A 143 -17.40 12.38 -14.16
C ASP A 143 -16.60 11.06 -14.21
N ALA A 144 -16.25 10.58 -15.40
CA ALA A 144 -15.53 9.32 -15.56
C ALA A 144 -14.08 9.37 -15.08
N ALA A 145 -13.45 10.55 -15.05
CA ALA A 145 -12.05 10.73 -14.67
C ALA A 145 -11.79 10.42 -13.19
N GLN A 146 -12.82 10.49 -12.34
CA GLN A 146 -12.74 10.12 -10.94
C GLN A 146 -12.75 8.61 -10.72
N PHE A 147 -12.99 7.78 -11.75
CA PHE A 147 -13.04 6.33 -11.60
C PHE A 147 -11.96 5.67 -12.46
N SER A 148 -10.85 5.29 -11.83
CA SER A 148 -9.73 4.64 -12.51
C SER A 148 -9.68 3.15 -12.21
N LEU A 149 -9.39 2.37 -13.24
CA LEU A 149 -9.15 0.93 -13.16
C LEU A 149 -7.65 0.64 -13.24
N PHE A 150 -7.25 -0.55 -12.80
CA PHE A 150 -5.85 -1.03 -12.88
C PHE A 150 -4.85 -0.12 -12.14
N CYS A 151 -5.32 0.55 -11.09
CA CYS A 151 -4.47 1.31 -10.19
C CYS A 151 -3.91 0.40 -9.08
N THR A 152 -2.69 0.67 -8.68
CA THR A 152 -2.09 0.11 -7.47
C THR A 152 -1.38 1.22 -6.73
N PRO A 153 -1.51 1.31 -5.39
CA PRO A 153 -0.67 2.21 -4.64
C PRO A 153 0.80 1.76 -4.73
N GLY A 154 1.74 2.70 -4.67
CA GLY A 154 3.17 2.43 -4.76
C GLY A 154 3.93 2.99 -3.56
N SER A 155 4.97 2.28 -3.14
CA SER A 155 5.90 2.72 -2.09
C SER A 155 7.33 2.63 -2.60
N ASP A 156 8.16 3.63 -2.28
CA ASP A 156 9.59 3.64 -2.61
C ASP A 156 10.43 2.85 -1.58
N LEU A 157 10.08 1.57 -1.41
CA LEU A 157 10.76 0.65 -0.51
C LEU A 157 11.30 -0.54 -1.32
N PHE A 158 12.61 -0.77 -1.24
CA PHE A 158 13.26 -1.87 -1.94
C PHE A 158 14.39 -2.48 -1.10
N PRO A 159 14.65 -3.78 -1.23
CA PRO A 159 15.75 -4.43 -0.54
C PRO A 159 17.09 -3.93 -1.07
N ARG A 160 18.04 -3.67 -0.18
CA ARG A 160 19.40 -3.29 -0.54
C ARG A 160 20.40 -3.77 0.51
N THR A 161 21.50 -4.34 0.05
CA THR A 161 22.65 -4.66 0.91
C THR A 161 23.49 -3.41 1.08
N THR A 162 23.83 -3.06 2.31
CA THR A 162 24.70 -1.91 2.58
C THR A 162 26.13 -2.20 2.15
N THR A 163 26.94 -1.14 2.03
CA THR A 163 28.40 -1.32 2.02
C THR A 163 28.87 -2.08 3.27
N ARG A 164 29.93 -2.88 3.13
CA ARG A 164 30.54 -3.58 4.28
C ARG A 164 31.05 -2.55 5.29
N ILE A 165 30.78 -2.82 6.56
CA ILE A 165 31.21 -1.98 7.66
C ILE A 165 32.29 -2.74 8.41
N GLU A 166 33.49 -2.17 8.44
CA GLU A 166 34.56 -2.67 9.28
C GLU A 166 34.19 -2.40 10.74
N VAL A 167 34.11 -3.47 11.53
CA VAL A 167 33.77 -3.38 12.94
C VAL A 167 35.05 -3.13 13.72
N THR A 168 35.10 -2.01 14.43
CA THR A 168 36.22 -1.67 15.32
C THR A 168 35.74 -1.68 16.77
N HIS A 169 36.63 -2.03 17.70
CA HIS A 169 36.34 -1.95 19.15
C HIS A 169 36.39 -0.52 19.72
N SER A 170 36.75 0.46 18.89
CA SER A 170 36.86 1.86 19.32
C SER A 170 35.52 2.58 19.45
N VAL A 171 34.45 2.04 18.84
CA VAL A 171 33.10 2.60 18.93
C VAL A 171 32.08 1.49 19.19
N THR A 172 31.12 1.75 20.07
CA THR A 172 30.09 0.78 20.48
C THR A 172 29.01 0.59 19.41
N GLU A 173 28.83 1.58 18.54
CA GLU A 173 27.80 1.59 17.52
C GLU A 173 28.38 2.03 16.18
N GLN A 174 28.01 1.31 15.14
CA GLN A 174 28.49 1.48 13.78
C GLN A 174 27.44 2.22 12.95
N HIS A 175 27.80 3.30 12.27
CA HIS A 175 26.87 4.04 11.43
C HIS A 175 26.51 3.23 10.17
N LEU A 176 25.22 2.93 9.99
CA LEU A 176 24.71 2.24 8.81
C LEU A 176 24.48 3.23 7.67
N VAL A 177 25.42 3.25 6.74
CA VAL A 177 25.30 4.00 5.48
C VAL A 177 25.10 3.00 4.34
N VAL A 178 23.96 3.10 3.66
CA VAL A 178 23.57 2.20 2.56
C VAL A 178 24.62 2.24 1.44
N ASP A 179 24.96 3.44 0.99
CA ASP A 179 25.97 3.70 -0.04
C ASP A 179 26.82 4.91 0.37
N ARG A 180 28.11 4.67 0.67
CA ARG A 180 29.03 5.74 1.10
C ARG A 180 29.37 6.75 0.00
N THR A 181 29.21 6.38 -1.27
CA THR A 181 29.47 7.29 -2.39
C THR A 181 28.30 8.25 -2.60
N ARG A 182 27.10 7.85 -2.18
CA ARG A 182 25.86 8.63 -2.28
C ARG A 182 25.03 8.51 -1.01
N PRO A 183 25.53 9.05 0.13
CA PRO A 183 24.93 8.82 1.44
C PRO A 183 23.56 9.48 1.63
N LEU A 184 23.16 10.38 0.72
CA LEU A 184 21.87 11.08 0.77
C LEU A 184 20.81 10.49 -0.18
N ASP A 185 21.19 9.56 -1.06
CA ASP A 185 20.27 8.97 -2.04
C ASP A 185 19.35 7.90 -1.41
N TYR A 186 19.72 7.37 -0.24
CA TYR A 186 19.00 6.28 0.42
C TYR A 186 18.87 6.52 1.92
N GLU A 187 17.73 6.09 2.46
CA GLU A 187 17.49 6.03 3.89
C GLU A 187 17.17 4.59 4.30
N VAL A 188 17.73 4.13 5.42
CA VAL A 188 17.42 2.80 5.95
C VAL A 188 15.99 2.84 6.48
N PHE A 189 15.05 2.12 5.87
CA PHE A 189 13.71 1.93 6.42
C PHE A 189 13.72 0.91 7.57
N SER A 190 14.21 -0.30 7.30
CA SER A 190 14.35 -1.38 8.28
C SER A 190 15.56 -2.25 7.93
N VAL A 191 16.17 -2.90 8.92
CA VAL A 191 17.22 -3.89 8.71
C VAL A 191 16.62 -5.28 8.88
N GLN A 192 16.69 -6.09 7.83
CA GLN A 192 16.10 -7.42 7.80
C GLN A 192 17.06 -8.50 8.33
N GLU A 193 18.35 -8.36 8.01
CA GLU A 193 19.39 -9.31 8.37
C GLU A 193 20.72 -8.58 8.56
N VAL A 194 21.55 -9.10 9.49
CA VAL A 194 22.91 -8.64 9.71
C VAL A 194 23.83 -9.85 9.69
N GLU A 195 24.76 -9.87 8.74
CA GLU A 195 25.81 -10.87 8.62
C GLU A 195 27.18 -10.24 8.92
N GLY A 196 27.95 -10.85 9.83
CA GLY A 196 29.37 -10.59 10.01
C GLY A 196 30.22 -11.55 9.19
N LEU A 197 31.45 -11.14 8.87
CA LEU A 197 32.46 -11.99 8.25
C LEU A 197 33.68 -12.02 9.15
N GLU A 198 34.14 -13.22 9.50
CA GLU A 198 35.40 -13.40 10.24
C GLU A 198 36.59 -12.97 9.36
N ALA A 199 37.50 -12.17 9.90
CA ALA A 199 38.58 -11.53 9.13
C ALA A 199 39.52 -12.54 8.43
N GLU A 200 39.83 -13.65 9.10
CA GLU A 200 40.79 -14.64 8.59
C GLU A 200 40.14 -15.69 7.69
N THR A 201 38.96 -16.17 8.05
CA THR A 201 38.33 -17.33 7.37
C THR A 201 37.22 -16.93 6.40
N THR A 202 36.76 -15.66 6.44
CA THR A 202 35.56 -15.19 5.74
C THR A 202 34.30 -15.98 6.11
N ARG A 203 34.32 -16.69 7.25
CA ARG A 203 33.14 -17.41 7.74
C ARG A 203 32.03 -16.41 8.07
N LYS A 204 30.83 -16.69 7.57
CA LYS A 204 29.63 -15.91 7.87
C LYS A 204 29.15 -16.16 9.30
N MET A 205 28.82 -15.08 10.00
CA MET A 205 28.22 -15.08 11.32
C MET A 205 26.89 -14.33 11.25
N ILE A 206 25.79 -15.00 11.58
CA ILE A 206 24.46 -14.38 11.56
C ILE A 206 24.22 -13.72 12.91
N PHE A 207 23.87 -12.43 12.89
CA PHE A 207 23.43 -11.69 14.07
C PHE A 207 21.91 -11.61 14.09
N ARG A 208 21.29 -11.94 15.23
CA ARG A 208 19.84 -11.89 15.39
C ARG A 208 19.39 -10.55 16.00
N PRO A 209 18.22 -10.02 15.62
CA PRO A 209 17.71 -8.80 16.26
C PRO A 209 17.45 -9.03 17.75
N LEU A 210 18.13 -8.25 18.61
CA LEU A 210 18.11 -8.40 20.07
C LEU A 210 16.69 -8.25 20.67
N TYR A 211 15.92 -7.30 20.14
CA TYR A 211 14.58 -6.98 20.63
C TYR A 211 13.45 -7.65 19.83
N HIS A 212 13.76 -8.59 18.92
CA HIS A 212 12.76 -9.39 18.26
C HIS A 212 12.52 -10.68 19.04
N THR A 213 11.48 -10.69 19.88
CA THR A 213 11.02 -11.90 20.57
C THR A 213 10.25 -12.82 19.64
N ARG A 214 10.93 -13.48 18.69
CA ARG A 214 10.28 -14.53 17.89
C ARG A 214 9.56 -15.49 18.83
N ASN A 215 8.28 -15.77 18.53
CA ASN A 215 7.33 -16.50 19.40
C ASN A 215 7.73 -17.97 19.70
N ASN A 216 8.96 -18.36 19.37
CA ASN A 216 9.53 -19.70 19.55
C ASN A 216 11.08 -19.67 19.53
N ASP A 217 11.70 -18.63 20.09
CA ASP A 217 13.17 -18.50 20.15
C ASP A 217 13.66 -18.60 21.60
N GLU A 218 13.54 -19.80 22.19
CA GLU A 218 13.90 -20.07 23.59
C GLU A 218 15.42 -20.22 23.81
N GLY A 219 16.23 -20.17 22.74
CA GLY A 219 17.68 -20.34 22.78
C GLY A 219 18.45 -19.02 22.84
N ASN A 220 19.56 -19.02 23.58
CA ASN A 220 20.58 -17.98 23.44
C ASN A 220 21.46 -18.31 22.21
N HIS A 221 21.42 -17.44 21.19
CA HIS A 221 22.17 -17.61 19.94
C HIS A 221 23.57 -16.97 20.00
N GLY A 222 23.93 -16.35 21.13
CA GLY A 222 25.24 -15.75 21.37
C GLY A 222 25.53 -14.47 20.57
N ARG A 223 24.87 -14.25 19.43
CA ARG A 223 25.10 -13.12 18.53
C ARG A 223 23.84 -12.32 18.26
N TYR A 224 23.86 -11.06 18.66
CA TYR A 224 22.71 -10.17 18.56
C TYR A 224 23.08 -8.80 18.03
N PHE A 225 22.10 -8.13 17.41
CA PHE A 225 22.23 -6.72 17.03
C PHE A 225 21.06 -5.89 17.53
N SER A 226 21.31 -4.61 17.79
CA SER A 226 20.29 -3.60 18.04
C SER A 226 20.50 -2.39 17.16
N LEU A 227 19.42 -1.66 16.89
CA LEU A 227 19.45 -0.45 16.07
C LEU A 227 19.05 0.74 16.92
N ARG A 228 19.74 1.86 16.70
CA ARG A 228 19.37 3.17 17.22
C ARG A 228 19.18 4.11 16.04
N ARG A 229 18.05 4.82 16.01
CA ARG A 229 17.74 5.80 14.96
C ARG A 229 17.75 7.19 15.56
N GLU A 230 18.40 8.12 14.88
CA GLU A 230 18.40 9.54 15.25
C GLU A 230 18.02 10.42 14.07
N PRO A 231 17.38 11.58 14.31
CA PRO A 231 17.24 12.60 13.28
C PRO A 231 18.62 13.01 12.73
N ARG A 232 18.74 13.07 11.41
CA ARG A 232 19.97 13.54 10.76
C ARG A 232 20.23 14.98 11.18
N ARG A 233 21.43 15.25 11.67
CA ARG A 233 21.85 16.63 11.98
C ARG A 233 22.01 17.42 10.69
N SER A 234 21.31 18.54 10.58
CA SER A 234 21.48 19.47 9.45
C SER A 234 22.93 19.97 9.39
N SER A 235 23.61 19.81 8.26
CA SER A 235 24.91 20.45 8.05
C SER A 235 24.76 21.96 7.94
N GLU A 236 25.81 22.73 8.28
CA GLU A 236 25.79 24.19 8.12
C GLU A 236 25.59 24.65 6.66
N ASN A 237 26.03 23.84 5.69
CA ASN A 237 25.83 24.11 4.27
C ASN A 237 24.37 23.85 3.81
N ALA A 238 23.68 22.84 4.35
CA ALA A 238 22.27 22.60 4.05
C ALA A 238 21.37 23.75 4.55
N ARG A 239 21.74 24.38 5.68
CA ARG A 239 21.05 25.57 6.21
C ARG A 239 21.17 26.79 5.28
N ARG A 240 22.25 26.91 4.50
CA ARG A 240 22.49 28.04 3.59
C ARG A 240 21.76 27.93 2.27
N TYR A 241 21.52 26.71 1.76
CA TYR A 241 20.97 26.50 0.42
C TYR A 241 19.54 25.96 0.39
N GLY A 242 18.96 25.59 1.54
CA GLY A 242 17.53 25.25 1.67
C GLY A 242 17.11 24.02 0.88
N THR A 243 16.62 22.99 1.56
CA THR A 243 15.91 21.89 0.89
C THR A 243 14.46 22.30 0.62
N ARG A 244 13.87 21.91 -0.52
CA ARG A 244 12.44 22.15 -0.83
C ARG A 244 11.50 21.47 0.19
N THR A 245 12.00 20.51 0.95
CA THR A 245 11.26 19.78 2.00
C THR A 245 11.88 20.02 3.38
N PRO A 246 11.06 20.12 4.44
CA PRO A 246 11.54 20.29 5.82
C PRO A 246 12.08 18.99 6.44
N TYR A 247 11.93 17.85 5.74
CA TYR A 247 12.39 16.56 6.23
C TYR A 247 13.91 16.43 6.10
N THR A 248 14.61 16.40 7.23
CA THR A 248 16.08 16.28 7.28
C THR A 248 16.58 14.84 7.09
N GLY A 249 15.69 13.85 7.22
CA GLY A 249 16.03 12.43 7.24
C GLY A 249 16.47 11.93 8.62
N SER A 250 16.74 10.63 8.69
CA SER A 250 17.30 9.98 9.87
C SER A 250 18.57 9.18 9.55
N GLU A 251 19.35 8.93 10.59
CA GLU A 251 20.53 8.08 10.58
C GLU A 251 20.29 6.86 11.44
N VAL A 252 20.85 5.71 11.05
CA VAL A 252 20.72 4.45 11.79
C VAL A 252 22.09 3.97 12.24
N PHE A 253 22.21 3.61 13.50
CA PHE A 253 23.42 3.06 14.10
C PHE A 253 23.15 1.61 14.55
N LEU A 254 24.11 0.74 14.29
CA LEU A 254 24.09 -0.69 14.57
C LEU A 254 25.01 -0.99 15.74
N SER A 255 24.49 -1.59 16.81
CA SER A 255 25.30 -2.20 17.85
C SER A 255 25.27 -3.72 17.69
N LEU A 256 26.42 -4.35 17.96
CA LEU A 256 26.63 -5.79 17.86
C LEU A 256 27.05 -6.34 19.22
N VAL A 257 26.53 -7.50 19.58
CA VAL A 257 26.95 -8.29 20.73
C VAL A 257 27.32 -9.67 20.22
N ASP A 258 28.54 -10.10 20.52
CA ASP A 258 29.00 -11.48 20.36
C ASP A 258 29.46 -11.99 21.74
N GLN A 259 28.96 -13.16 22.14
CA GLN A 259 29.29 -13.81 23.41
C GLN A 259 30.43 -14.84 23.29
N HIS A 260 30.94 -15.06 22.08
CA HIS A 260 32.04 -15.98 21.78
C HIS A 260 33.31 -15.22 21.42
#